data_AF-A0AAV5V6N2-F1
#
_entry.id   AF-A0AAV5V6N2-F1
#
_cell.length_a   1.000
_cell.length_b   1.000
_cell.length_c   1.000
_cell.angle_alpha   90.00
_cell.angle_beta   90.00
_cell.angle_gamma   90.00
#
_symmetry.space_group_name_H-M   'P 1'
#
loop_
_entity.id
_entity.type
_entity.pdbx_description
1 polymer ?
#
loop_
_entity_poly.entity_id
_entity_poly.type
_entity_poly.pdbx_seq_one_letter_code
_entity_poly.pdbx_strand_id
1 'polypeptide(L)'
;MGERSSMVSHLKVVFEELRGVEELPHSVDDTLIDRLIDSIQSSEEGLADLIHSCFQDEELMEYGSVSLSILLRIAAKIVSENFMGETERKWICTVISTLTSLPSSSVQDAVMTLAIDLRRSGIEQWGDLTQWLLYRIPSDEISVFVRRKAIDFLKMEKVDNVITKLIRLSIDNLDSAPSLFVLESYCTLMSHFHKNLREGDGERIWQSAKKCSRLPQSFVDLLTVIGENSFSSHLSNAFEWTSSAGRMKVMIAIARKCKDRSIVDAILESEEASIDLLDNLMLSVGEEEVLKLFSSIPQTSRFSASSFTSFLTQLISRFPPSSLHSFYEFYLPRVMRDPSPFVKTLPLIDNWTTVLVDLHSDLLSRIESSLESNEWETRDSSLELLRVFPSVPSSLHSTLLSLISSDPSPYVRSLSLHLLSLSNPPILDDSIEEVVLKDDDHVVRLEGVEIILEMKWREKMERLIPTILMDEDREIRVIGLKMIREMMGDEEKEWKWRQELMRWREDSDIGREVREMIGEKKEEKEKGEDLMETLIASLSLHSEDIDCY
;
A
#
# COMPACT_ATOMS: atom_id res chain seq x y z
N MET A 1 9.20 -31.63 -38.24
CA MET A 1 9.94 -31.82 -36.98
C MET A 1 10.59 -30.48 -36.70
N GLY A 2 9.90 -29.62 -35.95
CA GLY A 2 10.44 -28.32 -35.58
C GLY A 2 11.52 -28.51 -34.54
N GLU A 3 12.67 -27.87 -34.72
CA GLU A 3 13.66 -27.68 -33.66
C GLU A 3 12.92 -27.07 -32.47
N ARG A 4 12.74 -27.83 -31.39
CA ARG A 4 12.45 -27.22 -30.09
C ARG A 4 13.70 -26.44 -29.74
N SER A 5 13.73 -25.15 -30.08
CA SER A 5 14.67 -24.22 -29.46
C SER A 5 14.48 -24.36 -27.96
N SER A 6 15.47 -24.88 -27.24
CA SER A 6 15.37 -25.04 -25.80
C SER A 6 15.66 -23.68 -25.16
N MET A 7 14.93 -23.35 -24.10
CA MET A 7 15.18 -22.16 -23.28
C MET A 7 16.67 -22.03 -22.91
N VAL A 8 17.37 -23.15 -22.66
CA VAL A 8 18.83 -23.21 -22.42
C VAL A 8 19.65 -22.62 -23.57
N SER A 9 19.28 -22.86 -24.84
CA SER A 9 19.98 -22.21 -25.97
C SER A 9 19.76 -20.70 -26.02
N HIS A 10 18.55 -20.22 -25.71
CA HIS A 10 18.29 -18.78 -25.63
C HIS A 10 19.06 -18.13 -24.47
N LEU A 11 19.12 -18.77 -23.30
CA LEU A 11 19.88 -18.27 -22.16
C LEU A 11 21.38 -18.14 -22.44
N LYS A 12 21.96 -19.08 -23.19
CA LYS A 12 23.36 -18.96 -23.65
C LYS A 12 23.57 -17.71 -24.48
N VAL A 13 22.69 -17.45 -25.45
CA VAL A 13 22.76 -16.24 -26.27
C VAL A 13 22.61 -14.99 -25.40
N VAL A 14 21.66 -14.99 -24.46
CA VAL A 14 21.46 -13.86 -23.53
C VAL A 14 22.72 -13.59 -22.68
N PHE A 15 23.39 -14.62 -22.14
CA PHE A 15 24.61 -14.43 -21.36
C PHE A 15 25.79 -13.92 -22.19
N GLU A 16 25.93 -14.36 -23.44
CA GLU A 16 26.98 -13.87 -24.33
C GLU A 16 26.73 -12.42 -24.76
N GLU A 17 25.49 -12.07 -25.13
CA GLU A 17 25.11 -10.71 -25.54
C GLU A 17 25.19 -9.70 -24.40
N LEU A 18 24.92 -10.14 -23.16
CA LEU A 18 25.02 -9.31 -21.96
C LEU A 18 26.41 -9.32 -21.31
N ARG A 19 27.39 -9.99 -21.92
CA ARG A 19 28.73 -10.08 -21.36
C ARG A 19 29.37 -8.68 -21.25
N GLY A 20 29.84 -8.33 -20.06
CA GLY A 20 30.44 -7.03 -19.75
C GLY A 20 29.42 -5.90 -19.51
N VAL A 21 28.12 -6.19 -19.54
CA VAL A 21 27.07 -5.18 -19.29
C VAL A 21 26.88 -4.98 -17.78
N GLU A 22 27.18 -3.78 -17.31
CA GLU A 22 27.09 -3.42 -15.88
C GLU A 22 25.70 -2.92 -15.47
N GLU A 23 24.99 -2.21 -16.36
CA GLU A 23 23.66 -1.65 -16.07
C GLU A 23 22.73 -1.85 -17.28
N LEU A 24 21.45 -2.12 -17.01
CA LEU A 24 20.43 -2.15 -18.04
C LEU A 24 20.04 -0.73 -18.47
N PRO A 25 19.61 -0.53 -19.73
CA PRO A 25 19.03 0.73 -20.16
C PRO A 25 17.83 1.12 -19.28
N HIS A 26 17.60 2.42 -19.03
CA HIS A 26 16.46 2.90 -18.24
C HIS A 26 15.07 2.49 -18.79
N SER A 27 15.01 2.03 -20.04
CA SER A 27 13.80 1.50 -20.67
C SER A 27 13.49 0.04 -20.26
N VAL A 28 14.44 -0.67 -19.65
CA VAL A 28 14.29 -2.05 -19.19
C VAL A 28 14.22 -2.07 -17.65
N ASP A 29 13.02 -2.34 -17.14
CA ASP A 29 12.76 -2.45 -15.70
C ASP A 29 13.12 -3.84 -15.17
N ASP A 30 13.53 -3.93 -13.90
CA ASP A 30 13.85 -5.16 -13.16
C ASP A 30 12.67 -6.16 -13.19
N THR A 31 11.44 -5.67 -13.34
CA THR A 31 10.24 -6.51 -13.50
C THR A 31 10.29 -7.42 -14.74
N LEU A 32 11.05 -7.05 -15.77
CA LEU A 32 11.23 -7.87 -16.96
C LEU A 32 12.22 -9.01 -16.71
N ILE A 33 13.29 -8.77 -15.96
CA ILE A 33 14.18 -9.83 -15.47
C ILE A 33 13.37 -10.80 -14.60
N ASP A 34 12.57 -10.30 -13.66
CA ASP A 34 11.77 -11.16 -12.78
C ASP A 34 10.79 -12.04 -13.57
N ARG A 35 10.11 -11.49 -14.58
CA ARG A 35 9.25 -12.27 -15.48
C ARG A 35 10.03 -13.32 -16.28
N LEU A 36 11.25 -13.00 -16.72
CA LEU A 36 12.11 -13.97 -17.38
C LEU A 36 12.46 -15.11 -16.42
N ILE A 37 12.94 -14.79 -15.21
CA ILE A 37 13.27 -15.79 -14.18
C ILE A 37 12.06 -16.66 -13.84
N ASP A 38 10.86 -16.07 -13.73
CA ASP A 38 9.62 -16.80 -13.46
C ASP A 38 9.24 -17.76 -14.60
N SER A 39 9.51 -17.38 -15.85
CA SER A 39 9.19 -18.19 -17.02
C SER A 39 10.07 -19.43 -17.20
N ILE A 40 11.29 -19.43 -16.63
CA ILE A 40 12.25 -20.54 -16.73
C ILE A 40 11.82 -21.69 -15.82
N GLN A 41 11.67 -22.90 -16.34
CA GLN A 41 11.36 -24.07 -15.50
C GLN A 41 12.65 -24.72 -15.00
N SER A 42 12.82 -24.87 -13.68
CA SER A 42 14.07 -25.42 -13.11
C SER A 42 14.32 -26.88 -13.47
N SER A 43 13.29 -27.60 -13.94
CA SER A 43 13.36 -28.98 -14.43
C SER A 43 13.82 -29.09 -15.90
N GLU A 44 14.15 -27.97 -16.55
CA GLU A 44 14.64 -27.96 -17.93
C GLU A 44 15.95 -28.75 -18.09
N GLU A 45 15.97 -29.64 -19.08
CA GLU A 45 17.12 -30.48 -19.38
C GLU A 45 18.34 -29.63 -19.80
N GLY A 46 19.47 -29.81 -19.11
CA GLY A 46 20.72 -29.10 -19.36
C GLY A 46 20.84 -27.72 -18.71
N LEU A 47 19.82 -27.24 -18.00
CA LEU A 47 19.88 -25.94 -17.31
C LEU A 47 20.91 -25.96 -16.17
N ALA A 48 20.91 -27.00 -15.32
CA ALA A 48 21.89 -27.13 -14.24
C ALA A 48 23.34 -27.22 -14.76
N ASP A 49 23.55 -27.95 -15.87
CA ASP A 49 24.86 -28.08 -16.51
C ASP A 49 25.34 -26.75 -17.09
N LEU A 50 24.45 -25.96 -17.70
CA LEU A 50 24.74 -24.60 -18.16
C LEU A 50 25.22 -23.73 -16.99
N ILE A 51 24.44 -23.66 -15.92
CA ILE A 51 24.78 -22.84 -14.76
C ILE A 51 26.12 -23.28 -14.16
N HIS A 52 26.34 -24.58 -14.03
CA HIS A 52 27.62 -25.11 -13.56
C HIS A 52 28.79 -24.69 -14.46
N SER A 53 28.62 -24.75 -15.79
CA SER A 53 29.66 -24.35 -16.73
C SER A 53 29.98 -22.86 -16.69
N CYS A 54 28.98 -21.98 -16.57
CA CYS A 54 29.19 -20.53 -16.43
C CYS A 54 29.95 -20.21 -15.15
N PHE A 55 29.61 -20.90 -14.06
CA PHE A 55 30.30 -20.72 -12.79
C PHE A 55 31.77 -21.14 -12.88
N GLN A 56 32.10 -22.22 -13.59
CA GLN A 56 33.48 -22.69 -13.83
C GLN A 56 34.30 -21.83 -14.80
N ASP A 57 33.69 -20.83 -15.44
CA ASP A 57 34.41 -19.96 -16.36
C ASP A 57 35.50 -19.16 -15.63
N GLU A 58 36.72 -19.22 -16.14
CA GLU A 58 37.85 -18.43 -15.61
C GLU A 58 37.62 -16.92 -15.78
N GLU A 59 36.76 -16.55 -16.75
CA GLU A 59 36.38 -15.18 -17.09
C GLU A 59 35.02 -14.80 -16.47
N LEU A 60 34.53 -15.51 -15.45
CA LEU A 60 33.25 -15.21 -14.77
C LEU A 60 33.11 -13.74 -14.34
N MET A 61 34.21 -13.11 -13.95
CA MET A 61 34.21 -11.70 -13.54
C MET A 61 34.00 -10.72 -14.70
N GLU A 62 34.11 -11.18 -15.95
CA GLU A 62 33.85 -10.40 -17.16
C GLU A 62 32.38 -10.44 -17.62
N TYR A 63 31.52 -11.24 -16.96
CA TYR A 63 30.10 -11.35 -17.34
C TYR A 63 29.33 -10.03 -17.15
N GLY A 64 29.84 -9.09 -16.37
CA GLY A 64 29.16 -7.84 -16.03
C GLY A 64 28.02 -8.06 -15.02
N SER A 65 27.61 -6.99 -14.34
CA SER A 65 26.64 -7.10 -13.24
C SER A 65 25.26 -7.62 -13.66
N VAL A 66 24.79 -7.32 -14.87
CA VAL A 66 23.45 -7.76 -15.33
C VAL A 66 23.44 -9.28 -15.53
N SER A 67 24.38 -9.80 -16.32
CA SER A 67 24.50 -11.25 -16.58
C SER A 67 24.75 -12.04 -15.30
N LEU A 68 25.62 -11.53 -14.42
CA LEU A 68 25.87 -12.15 -13.12
C LEU A 68 24.62 -12.18 -12.26
N SER A 69 23.82 -11.10 -12.22
CA SER A 69 22.56 -11.08 -11.45
C SER A 69 21.57 -12.12 -11.98
N ILE A 70 21.40 -12.24 -13.31
CA ILE A 70 20.53 -13.25 -13.93
C ILE A 70 21.04 -14.66 -13.61
N LEU A 71 22.34 -14.92 -13.81
CA LEU A 71 22.98 -16.20 -13.53
C LEU A 71 22.76 -16.64 -12.07
N LEU A 72 22.99 -15.72 -11.12
CA LEU A 72 22.82 -15.95 -9.69
C LEU A 72 21.36 -16.20 -9.31
N ARG A 73 20.40 -15.47 -9.89
CA ARG A 73 18.96 -15.67 -9.64
C ARG A 73 18.47 -17.02 -10.17
N ILE A 74 18.91 -17.43 -11.36
CA ILE A 74 18.61 -18.77 -11.91
C ILE A 74 19.23 -19.85 -11.01
N ALA A 75 20.49 -19.68 -10.60
CA ALA A 75 21.14 -20.61 -9.69
C ALA A 75 20.38 -20.74 -8.35
N ALA A 76 19.94 -19.62 -7.77
CA ALA A 76 19.16 -19.61 -6.54
C ALA A 76 17.85 -20.40 -6.72
N LYS A 77 17.13 -20.18 -7.83
CA LYS A 77 15.90 -20.91 -8.17
C LYS A 77 16.14 -22.42 -8.22
N ILE A 78 17.14 -22.87 -8.99
CA ILE A 78 17.51 -24.30 -9.11
C ILE A 78 17.89 -24.91 -7.77
N VAL A 79 18.67 -24.20 -6.95
CA VAL A 79 19.07 -24.66 -5.61
C VAL A 79 17.86 -24.80 -4.69
N SER A 80 16.97 -23.80 -4.67
CA SER A 80 15.77 -23.80 -3.83
C SER A 80 14.81 -24.95 -4.15
N GLU A 81 14.76 -25.36 -5.42
CA GLU A 81 13.94 -26.47 -5.91
C GLU A 81 14.66 -27.83 -5.91
N ASN A 82 15.89 -27.88 -5.38
CA ASN A 82 16.72 -29.09 -5.26
C ASN A 82 17.11 -29.79 -6.57
N PHE A 83 17.15 -29.08 -7.69
CA PHE A 83 17.56 -29.63 -8.99
C PHE A 83 19.08 -29.67 -9.22
N MET A 84 19.87 -29.17 -8.26
CA MET A 84 21.35 -29.15 -8.33
C MET A 84 21.98 -30.14 -7.35
N GLY A 85 23.04 -30.86 -7.75
CA GLY A 85 23.73 -31.81 -6.87
C GLY A 85 24.56 -31.14 -5.75
N GLU A 86 24.97 -31.94 -4.76
CA GLU A 86 25.71 -31.43 -3.59
C GLU A 86 27.11 -30.92 -3.96
N THR A 87 27.76 -31.56 -4.94
CA THR A 87 29.10 -31.18 -5.40
C THR A 87 29.08 -29.81 -6.07
N GLU A 88 28.09 -29.56 -6.93
CA GLU A 88 27.88 -28.29 -7.63
C GLU A 88 27.54 -27.18 -6.62
N ARG A 89 26.67 -27.46 -5.65
CA ARG A 89 26.33 -26.52 -4.55
C ARG A 89 27.56 -26.12 -3.74
N LYS A 90 28.41 -27.09 -3.36
CA LYS A 90 29.66 -26.81 -2.63
C LYS A 90 30.63 -25.98 -3.47
N TRP A 91 30.71 -26.25 -4.76
CA TRP A 91 31.58 -25.49 -5.66
C TRP A 91 31.11 -24.03 -5.78
N ILE A 92 29.82 -23.80 -6.04
CA ILE A 92 29.25 -22.44 -6.12
C ILE A 92 29.51 -21.65 -4.82
N CYS A 93 29.41 -22.32 -3.67
CA CYS A 93 29.73 -21.73 -2.37
C CYS A 93 31.15 -21.15 -2.31
N THR A 94 32.13 -21.77 -2.97
CA THR A 94 33.52 -21.26 -2.98
C THR A 94 33.69 -19.98 -3.78
N VAL A 95 32.84 -19.75 -4.78
CA VAL A 95 32.89 -18.56 -5.66
C VAL A 95 32.09 -17.38 -5.12
N ILE A 96 31.05 -17.66 -4.31
CA ILE A 96 30.20 -16.63 -3.70
C ILE A 96 31.01 -15.57 -2.95
N SER A 97 32.02 -15.98 -2.18
CA SER A 97 32.85 -15.03 -1.44
C SER A 97 33.58 -14.05 -2.37
N THR A 98 34.04 -14.49 -3.54
CA THR A 98 34.65 -13.61 -4.54
C THR A 98 33.62 -12.64 -5.12
N LEU A 99 32.41 -13.10 -5.42
CA LEU A 99 31.35 -12.27 -6.00
C LEU A 99 30.85 -11.19 -5.04
N THR A 100 30.95 -11.37 -3.72
CA THR A 100 30.62 -10.31 -2.75
C THR A 100 31.53 -9.09 -2.80
N SER A 101 32.70 -9.19 -3.45
CA SER A 101 33.60 -8.05 -3.62
C SER A 101 33.16 -7.08 -4.72
N LEU A 102 32.21 -7.49 -5.57
CA LEU A 102 31.67 -6.65 -6.64
C LEU A 102 30.82 -5.52 -6.05
N PRO A 103 30.97 -4.27 -6.54
CA PRO A 103 30.26 -3.11 -5.98
C PRO A 103 28.76 -3.08 -6.35
N SER A 104 28.32 -3.90 -7.32
CA SER A 104 26.94 -3.87 -7.80
C SER A 104 25.94 -4.40 -6.77
N SER A 105 24.94 -3.57 -6.46
CA SER A 105 23.91 -3.92 -5.48
C SER A 105 22.99 -5.04 -5.96
N SER A 106 22.73 -5.16 -7.27
CA SER A 106 21.91 -6.23 -7.86
C SER A 106 22.64 -7.58 -7.84
N VAL A 107 23.96 -7.58 -8.03
CA VAL A 107 24.80 -8.77 -7.87
C VAL A 107 24.85 -9.18 -6.41
N GLN A 108 25.17 -8.25 -5.50
CA GLN A 108 25.19 -8.55 -4.06
C GLN A 108 23.85 -9.08 -3.57
N ASP A 109 22.73 -8.52 -4.04
CA ASP A 109 21.39 -8.97 -3.69
C ASP A 109 21.14 -10.43 -4.14
N ALA A 110 21.52 -10.75 -5.39
CA ALA A 110 21.40 -12.09 -5.94
C ALA A 110 22.36 -13.10 -5.25
N VAL A 111 23.59 -12.68 -4.93
CA VAL A 111 24.54 -13.47 -4.13
C VAL A 111 23.93 -13.80 -2.77
N MET A 112 23.31 -12.83 -2.10
CA MET A 112 22.70 -13.06 -0.80
C MET A 112 21.50 -14.02 -0.88
N THR A 113 20.66 -13.92 -1.92
CA THR A 113 19.58 -14.89 -2.16
C THR A 113 20.14 -16.30 -2.29
N LEU A 114 21.12 -16.49 -3.18
CA LEU A 114 21.74 -17.79 -3.43
C LEU A 114 22.42 -18.36 -2.18
N ALA A 115 23.12 -17.52 -1.40
CA ALA A 115 23.77 -17.94 -0.16
C ALA A 115 22.75 -18.45 0.88
N ILE A 116 21.60 -17.79 1.01
CA ILE A 116 20.51 -18.24 1.88
C ILE A 116 19.99 -19.62 1.44
N ASP A 117 19.74 -19.82 0.15
CA ASP A 117 19.18 -21.07 -0.35
C ASP A 117 20.18 -22.24 -0.30
N LEU A 118 21.46 -21.98 -0.53
CA LEU A 118 22.53 -22.94 -0.30
C LEU A 118 22.67 -23.32 1.18
N ARG A 119 22.54 -22.35 2.09
CA ARG A 119 22.58 -22.62 3.53
C ARG A 119 21.36 -23.42 3.99
N ARG A 120 20.16 -23.15 3.45
CA ARG A 120 18.95 -23.95 3.67
C ARG A 120 19.09 -25.38 3.16
N SER A 121 19.86 -25.54 2.09
CA SER A 121 20.21 -26.84 1.51
C SER A 121 21.23 -27.65 2.31
N GLY A 122 21.73 -27.14 3.44
CA GLY A 122 22.65 -27.86 4.32
C GLY A 122 24.14 -27.63 4.04
N ILE A 123 24.50 -26.65 3.20
CA ILE A 123 25.90 -26.22 3.09
C ILE A 123 26.29 -25.45 4.36
N GLU A 124 27.42 -25.79 4.99
CA GLU A 124 27.85 -25.20 6.28
C GLU A 124 29.10 -24.29 6.16
N GLN A 125 29.77 -24.27 5.00
CA GLN A 125 31.04 -23.56 4.82
C GLN A 125 30.85 -22.07 4.52
N TRP A 126 30.54 -21.28 5.55
CA TRP A 126 30.20 -19.86 5.40
C TRP A 126 31.12 -18.88 6.13
N GLY A 127 32.28 -19.35 6.63
CA GLY A 127 33.19 -18.55 7.47
C GLY A 127 33.57 -17.21 6.84
N ASP A 128 34.01 -17.24 5.58
CA ASP A 128 34.47 -16.05 4.86
C ASP A 128 33.34 -15.05 4.60
N LEU A 129 32.18 -15.54 4.16
CA LEU A 129 30.99 -14.70 3.94
C LEU A 129 30.51 -14.07 5.25
N THR A 130 30.43 -14.86 6.33
CA THR A 130 30.04 -14.36 7.66
C THR A 130 31.03 -13.29 8.15
N GLN A 131 32.34 -13.49 7.94
CA GLN A 131 33.34 -12.50 8.29
C GLN A 131 33.22 -11.21 7.46
N TRP A 132 32.95 -11.33 6.16
CA TRP A 132 32.69 -10.19 5.30
C TRP A 132 31.44 -9.42 5.76
N LEU A 133 30.34 -10.11 6.06
CA LEU A 133 29.10 -9.51 6.56
C LEU A 133 29.29 -8.79 7.89
N LEU A 134 30.06 -9.37 8.81
CA LEU A 134 30.43 -8.73 10.08
C LEU A 134 31.12 -7.37 9.88
N TYR A 135 31.90 -7.22 8.81
CA TYR A 135 32.56 -5.96 8.48
C TYR A 135 31.64 -4.99 7.74
N ARG A 136 30.69 -5.49 6.93
CA ARG A 136 29.83 -4.66 6.09
C ARG A 136 28.56 -4.16 6.75
N ILE A 137 27.96 -4.90 7.69
CA ILE A 137 26.74 -4.48 8.38
C ILE A 137 26.87 -3.13 9.10
N PRO A 138 28.01 -2.80 9.75
CA PRO A 138 28.19 -1.47 10.33
C PRO A 138 28.26 -0.31 9.32
N SER A 139 28.58 -0.60 8.05
CA SER A 139 28.77 0.41 7.00
C SER A 139 27.45 0.74 6.30
N ASP A 140 27.36 1.92 5.68
CA ASP A 140 26.28 2.28 4.75
C ASP A 140 26.61 1.94 3.28
N GLU A 141 27.69 1.19 3.03
CA GLU A 141 28.16 0.85 1.68
C GLU A 141 27.30 -0.22 0.98
N ILE A 142 26.55 -1.01 1.75
CA ILE A 142 25.59 -1.99 1.20
C ILE A 142 24.18 -1.42 1.19
N SER A 143 23.43 -1.76 0.14
CA SER A 143 22.04 -1.33 0.00
C SER A 143 21.16 -1.90 1.13
N VAL A 144 20.02 -1.25 1.37
CA VAL A 144 19.05 -1.70 2.39
C VAL A 144 18.53 -3.12 2.09
N PHE A 145 18.37 -3.48 0.81
CA PHE A 145 17.92 -4.80 0.37
C PHE A 145 18.95 -5.90 0.68
N VAL A 146 20.21 -5.67 0.29
CA VAL A 146 21.33 -6.57 0.58
C VAL A 146 21.48 -6.75 2.08
N ARG A 147 21.38 -5.67 2.85
CA ARG A 147 21.47 -5.70 4.32
C ARG A 147 20.38 -6.57 4.94
N ARG A 148 19.13 -6.45 4.50
CA ARG A 148 18.02 -7.29 5.02
C ARG A 148 18.31 -8.78 4.79
N LYS A 149 18.72 -9.16 3.59
CA LYS A 149 19.09 -10.55 3.28
C LYS A 149 20.33 -11.01 4.05
N ALA A 150 21.33 -10.14 4.23
CA ALA A 150 22.47 -10.41 5.10
C ALA A 150 22.07 -10.72 6.54
N ILE A 151 21.12 -9.96 7.09
CA ILE A 151 20.58 -10.24 8.42
C ILE A 151 19.86 -11.59 8.46
N ASP A 152 19.05 -11.91 7.45
CA ASP A 152 18.37 -13.20 7.39
C ASP A 152 19.34 -14.38 7.25
N PHE A 153 20.41 -14.21 6.47
CA PHE A 153 21.49 -15.17 6.38
C PHE A 153 22.19 -15.40 7.73
N LEU A 154 22.50 -14.33 8.47
CA LEU A 154 23.18 -14.41 9.76
C LEU A 154 22.31 -14.99 10.87
N LYS A 155 20.98 -14.83 10.81
CA LYS A 155 20.05 -15.51 11.73
C LYS A 155 20.12 -17.03 11.61
N MET A 156 20.59 -17.56 10.49
CA MET A 156 20.78 -19.01 10.31
C MET A 156 22.04 -19.54 10.98
N GLU A 157 22.82 -18.69 11.67
CA GLU A 157 24.02 -19.08 12.38
C GLU A 157 23.74 -19.97 13.59
N LYS A 158 24.55 -21.01 13.74
CA LYS A 158 24.46 -22.01 14.82
C LYS A 158 25.72 -22.07 15.66
N VAL A 159 26.83 -21.49 15.21
CA VAL A 159 28.10 -21.54 15.95
C VAL A 159 28.13 -20.44 17.02
N ASP A 160 28.10 -20.83 18.29
CA ASP A 160 27.99 -19.93 19.45
C ASP A 160 29.06 -18.81 19.51
N ASN A 161 30.28 -19.10 19.06
CA ASN A 161 31.36 -18.10 19.05
C ASN A 161 31.06 -16.96 18.04
N VAL A 162 30.49 -17.29 16.88
CA VAL A 162 30.08 -16.33 15.85
C VAL A 162 28.89 -15.53 16.34
N ILE A 163 27.88 -16.19 16.92
CA ILE A 163 26.70 -15.54 17.52
C ILE A 163 27.13 -14.54 18.60
N THR A 164 28.04 -14.96 19.48
CA THR A 164 28.58 -14.08 20.53
C THR A 164 29.28 -12.86 19.93
N LYS A 165 30.08 -13.05 18.86
CA LYS A 165 30.75 -11.94 18.16
C LYS A 165 29.76 -10.98 17.50
N LEU A 166 28.71 -11.50 16.87
CA LEU A 166 27.63 -10.72 16.26
C LEU A 166 26.91 -9.83 17.29
N ILE A 167 26.56 -10.40 18.45
CA ILE A 167 25.90 -9.66 19.53
C ILE A 167 26.82 -8.57 20.08
N ARG A 168 28.10 -8.87 20.32
CA ARG A 168 29.06 -7.88 20.83
C ARG A 168 29.22 -6.72 19.87
N LEU A 169 29.43 -7.03 18.58
CA LEU A 169 29.50 -6.02 17.54
C LEU A 169 28.24 -5.14 17.52
N SER A 170 27.06 -5.76 17.62
CA SER A 170 25.78 -5.03 17.62
C SER A 170 25.67 -4.09 18.81
N ILE A 171 25.94 -4.57 20.03
CA ILE A 171 25.86 -3.77 21.26
C ILE A 171 26.89 -2.62 21.25
N ASP A 172 28.13 -2.92 20.88
CA ASP A 172 29.22 -1.94 20.92
C ASP A 172 29.01 -0.80 19.89
N ASN A 173 28.20 -1.02 18.86
CA ASN A 173 27.90 -0.04 17.82
C ASN A 173 26.47 0.55 17.90
N LEU A 174 25.68 0.25 18.94
CA LEU A 174 24.31 0.77 19.08
C LEU A 174 24.26 2.30 19.11
N ASP A 175 25.11 2.91 19.94
CA ASP A 175 25.14 4.37 20.13
C ASP A 175 25.77 5.11 18.94
N SER A 176 26.52 4.41 18.09
CA SER A 176 27.28 4.97 16.97
C SER A 176 26.82 4.48 15.60
N ALA A 177 25.64 3.87 15.51
CA ALA A 177 25.10 3.39 14.24
C ALA A 177 24.95 4.57 13.25
N PRO A 178 25.53 4.52 12.05
CA PRO A 178 25.56 5.67 11.14
C PRO A 178 24.19 5.96 10.52
N SER A 179 23.29 4.95 10.47
CA SER A 179 21.94 5.10 9.93
C SER A 179 20.90 4.28 10.72
N LEU A 180 19.62 4.66 10.56
CA LEU A 180 18.50 3.92 11.15
C LEU A 180 18.41 2.48 10.64
N PHE A 181 18.84 2.21 9.40
CA PHE A 181 18.85 0.86 8.82
C PHE A 181 19.92 -0.04 9.45
N VAL A 182 21.08 0.52 9.78
CA VAL A 182 22.12 -0.18 10.54
C VAL A 182 21.61 -0.51 11.93
N LEU A 183 21.01 0.48 12.61
CA LEU A 183 20.42 0.29 13.94
C LEU A 183 19.33 -0.79 13.93
N GLU A 184 18.44 -0.75 12.94
CA GLU A 184 17.37 -1.74 12.75
C GLU A 184 17.95 -3.16 12.58
N SER A 185 19.07 -3.27 11.88
CA SER A 185 19.76 -4.55 11.62
C SER A 185 20.37 -5.13 12.90
N TYR A 186 21.04 -4.31 13.71
CA TYR A 186 21.55 -4.71 15.02
C TYR A 186 20.44 -5.16 15.96
N CYS A 187 19.35 -4.38 16.04
CA CYS A 187 18.22 -4.73 16.88
C CYS A 187 17.56 -6.04 16.46
N THR A 188 17.43 -6.27 15.15
CA THR A 188 16.89 -7.51 14.59
C THR A 188 17.75 -8.72 14.93
N LEU A 189 19.09 -8.62 14.79
CA LEU A 189 20.01 -9.70 15.16
C LEU A 189 19.97 -9.99 16.67
N MET A 190 20.04 -8.96 17.50
CA MET A 190 20.00 -9.12 18.95
C MET A 190 18.65 -9.68 19.42
N SER A 191 17.55 -9.32 18.78
CA SER A 191 16.23 -9.86 19.11
C SER A 191 16.16 -11.35 18.80
N HIS A 192 16.72 -11.77 17.66
CA HIS A 192 16.81 -13.17 17.28
C HIS A 192 17.69 -13.97 18.27
N PHE A 193 18.85 -13.44 18.64
CA PHE A 193 19.82 -14.10 19.54
C PHE A 193 19.75 -13.62 21.00
N HIS A 194 18.60 -13.13 21.48
CA HIS A 194 18.48 -12.49 22.79
C HIS A 194 18.89 -13.42 23.96
N LYS A 195 18.75 -14.74 23.80
CA LYS A 195 19.15 -15.74 24.80
C LYS A 195 20.65 -15.78 25.05
N ASN A 196 21.46 -15.24 24.13
CA ASN A 196 22.90 -15.18 24.21
C ASN A 196 23.41 -13.83 24.77
N LEU A 197 22.52 -12.92 25.18
CA LEU A 197 22.87 -11.69 25.89
C LEU A 197 23.42 -12.03 27.28
N ARG A 198 24.47 -11.32 27.69
CA ARG A 198 25.08 -11.44 29.02
C ARG A 198 24.34 -10.55 30.02
N GLU A 199 24.57 -10.85 31.30
CA GLU A 199 24.19 -9.96 32.39
C GLU A 199 24.73 -8.53 32.15
N GLY A 200 23.86 -7.53 32.26
CA GLY A 200 24.19 -6.12 32.01
C GLY A 200 24.06 -5.64 30.56
N ASP A 201 23.95 -6.53 29.56
CA ASP A 201 23.73 -6.10 28.17
C ASP A 201 22.37 -5.42 28.00
N GLY A 202 21.35 -5.91 28.69
CA GLY A 202 20.02 -5.31 28.68
C GLY A 202 20.02 -3.85 29.15
N GLU A 203 20.76 -3.54 30.21
CA GLU A 203 20.92 -2.17 30.71
C GLU A 203 21.53 -1.27 29.64
N ARG A 204 22.59 -1.73 28.96
CA ARG A 204 23.22 -0.96 27.89
C ARG A 204 22.24 -0.68 26.76
N ILE A 205 21.47 -1.67 26.34
CA ILE A 205 20.45 -1.54 25.28
C ILE A 205 19.38 -0.51 25.69
N TRP A 206 18.93 -0.52 26.95
CA TRP A 206 18.00 0.49 27.48
C TRP A 206 18.59 1.90 27.48
N GLN A 207 19.86 2.05 27.88
CA GLN A 207 20.53 3.35 27.86
C GLN A 207 20.71 3.89 26.43
N SER A 208 21.00 3.01 25.46
CA SER A 208 21.03 3.36 24.04
C SER A 208 19.66 3.81 23.53
N ALA A 209 18.59 3.10 23.92
CA ALA A 209 17.22 3.45 23.55
C ALA A 209 16.83 4.85 24.02
N LYS A 210 17.16 5.18 25.27
CA LYS A 210 16.89 6.49 25.89
C LYS A 210 17.58 7.65 25.15
N LYS A 211 18.77 7.42 24.61
CA LYS A 211 19.53 8.43 23.83
C LYS A 211 19.07 8.56 22.37
N CYS A 212 18.30 7.59 21.87
CA CYS A 212 17.92 7.54 20.47
C CYS A 212 16.79 8.54 20.18
N SER A 213 17.01 9.45 19.21
CA SER A 213 16.00 10.43 18.80
C SER A 213 14.82 9.79 18.05
N ARG A 214 15.08 8.69 17.33
CA ARG A 214 14.08 7.93 16.56
C ARG A 214 14.30 6.43 16.76
N LEU A 215 13.45 5.81 17.57
CA LEU A 215 13.48 4.37 17.79
C LEU A 215 12.81 3.62 16.63
N PRO A 216 13.53 2.75 15.90
CA PRO A 216 12.92 1.86 14.91
C PRO A 216 12.11 0.76 15.62
N GLN A 217 11.14 0.19 14.90
CA GLN A 217 10.24 -0.82 15.47
C GLN A 217 10.99 -2.04 16.01
N SER A 218 12.03 -2.51 15.31
CA SER A 218 12.83 -3.65 15.79
C SER A 218 13.60 -3.38 17.09
N PHE A 219 13.91 -2.12 17.40
CA PHE A 219 14.47 -1.74 18.69
C PHE A 219 13.38 -1.84 19.78
N VAL A 220 12.19 -1.31 19.51
CA VAL A 220 11.05 -1.46 20.43
C VAL A 220 10.79 -2.94 20.71
N ASP A 221 10.76 -3.77 19.66
CA ASP A 221 10.57 -5.23 19.78
C ASP A 221 11.67 -5.86 20.63
N LEU A 222 12.94 -5.50 20.41
CA LEU A 222 14.07 -5.96 21.22
C LEU A 222 13.89 -5.62 22.71
N LEU A 223 13.51 -4.39 23.04
CA LEU A 223 13.27 -3.97 24.43
C LEU A 223 12.16 -4.77 25.09
N THR A 224 11.09 -5.09 24.34
CA THR A 224 10.02 -5.94 24.87
C THR A 224 10.48 -7.37 25.15
N VAL A 225 11.47 -7.88 24.41
CA VAL A 225 12.03 -9.23 24.61
C VAL A 225 12.96 -9.27 25.82
N ILE A 226 13.73 -8.20 26.06
CA ILE A 226 14.74 -8.16 27.12
C ILE A 226 14.15 -7.81 28.49
N GLY A 227 13.11 -6.96 28.56
CA GLY A 227 12.83 -6.19 29.77
C GLY A 227 11.89 -6.78 30.83
N GLU A 228 11.59 -8.10 30.86
CA GLU A 228 10.52 -8.67 31.71
C GLU A 228 10.58 -8.34 33.21
N ASN A 229 11.74 -7.95 33.76
CA ASN A 229 11.92 -7.71 35.20
C ASN A 229 12.24 -6.25 35.62
N SER A 230 12.34 -5.27 34.70
CA SER A 230 12.79 -3.91 35.04
C SER A 230 12.10 -2.74 34.31
N PHE A 231 10.96 -2.97 33.65
CA PHE A 231 10.30 -1.93 32.84
C PHE A 231 9.98 -0.63 33.59
N SER A 232 9.47 -0.73 34.82
CA SER A 232 8.98 0.44 35.59
C SER A 232 10.08 1.43 35.96
N SER A 233 11.31 0.97 36.22
CA SER A 233 12.44 1.86 36.53
C SER A 233 12.94 2.62 35.30
N HIS A 234 12.89 2.02 34.11
CA HIS A 234 13.37 2.67 32.88
C HIS A 234 12.35 3.65 32.26
N LEU A 235 11.06 3.41 32.48
CA LEU A 235 9.98 4.17 31.85
C LEU A 235 9.43 5.30 32.72
N SER A 236 9.66 5.28 34.03
CA SER A 236 9.12 6.28 34.97
C SER A 236 9.75 7.67 34.80
N ASN A 237 11.04 7.77 34.49
CA ASN A 237 11.70 9.08 34.36
C ASN A 237 11.65 9.61 32.92
N ALA A 238 10.70 10.50 32.64
CA ALA A 238 10.54 11.16 31.34
C ALA A 238 11.81 11.88 30.85
N PHE A 239 12.54 12.52 31.75
CA PHE A 239 13.68 13.37 31.44
C PHE A 239 14.91 12.62 30.95
N GLU A 240 14.96 11.30 31.14
CA GLU A 240 16.07 10.48 30.63
C GLU A 240 15.92 10.13 29.14
N TRP A 241 14.73 10.32 28.57
CA TRP A 241 14.46 10.01 27.18
C TRP A 241 14.67 11.24 26.30
N THR A 242 15.50 11.07 25.27
CA THR A 242 15.73 12.09 24.24
C THR A 242 14.50 12.26 23.34
N SER A 243 13.68 11.22 23.23
CA SER A 243 12.48 11.17 22.40
C SER A 243 11.28 10.72 23.22
N SER A 244 10.36 11.65 23.48
CA SER A 244 9.06 11.37 24.10
C SER A 244 8.25 10.37 23.30
N ALA A 245 8.14 10.57 21.99
CA ALA A 245 7.49 9.64 21.08
C ALA A 245 8.14 8.25 21.12
N GLY A 246 9.48 8.19 21.23
CA GLY A 246 10.24 6.95 21.38
C GLY A 246 9.90 6.21 22.68
N ARG A 247 9.95 6.92 23.82
CA ARG A 247 9.55 6.40 25.14
C ARG A 247 8.14 5.83 25.08
N MET A 248 7.23 6.59 24.50
CA MET A 248 5.83 6.24 24.45
C MET A 248 5.56 4.98 23.61
N LYS A 249 6.23 4.85 22.45
CA LYS A 249 6.18 3.61 21.65
C LYS A 249 6.59 2.38 22.46
N VAL A 250 7.64 2.52 23.27
CA VAL A 250 8.14 1.44 24.14
C VAL A 250 7.13 1.12 25.25
N MET A 251 6.58 2.13 25.92
CA MET A 251 5.52 1.94 26.93
C MET A 251 4.31 1.19 26.36
N ILE A 252 3.84 1.57 25.16
CA ILE A 252 2.72 0.90 24.49
C ILE A 252 3.06 -0.56 24.17
N ALA A 253 4.23 -0.81 23.58
CA ALA A 253 4.64 -2.16 23.19
C ALA A 253 4.73 -3.09 24.40
N ILE A 254 5.23 -2.57 25.53
CA ILE A 254 5.30 -3.33 26.78
C ILE A 254 3.91 -3.50 27.40
N ALA A 255 3.07 -2.46 27.43
CA ALA A 255 1.70 -2.56 27.92
C ALA A 255 0.91 -3.66 27.18
N ARG A 256 1.05 -3.73 25.85
CA ARG A 256 0.45 -4.79 25.02
C ARG A 256 0.96 -6.19 25.36
N LYS A 257 2.27 -6.34 25.54
CA LYS A 257 2.90 -7.65 25.78
C LYS A 257 2.68 -8.15 27.21
N CYS A 258 2.89 -7.28 28.19
CA CYS A 258 2.93 -7.65 29.61
C CYS A 258 1.56 -7.51 30.30
N LYS A 259 0.60 -6.80 29.69
CA LYS A 259 -0.70 -6.48 30.31
C LYS A 259 -0.56 -5.83 31.70
N ASP A 260 0.56 -5.14 31.95
CA ASP A 260 0.85 -4.52 33.22
C ASP A 260 0.05 -3.22 33.36
N ARG A 261 -0.87 -3.21 34.33
CA ARG A 261 -1.75 -2.08 34.58
C ARG A 261 -0.98 -0.83 35.00
N SER A 262 0.14 -0.97 35.71
CA SER A 262 0.94 0.18 36.16
C SER A 262 1.53 0.97 35.00
N ILE A 263 1.85 0.29 33.89
CA ILE A 263 2.36 0.92 32.67
C ILE A 263 1.21 1.62 31.94
N VAL A 264 0.03 1.01 31.89
CA VAL A 264 -1.17 1.66 31.36
C VAL A 264 -1.44 2.94 32.13
N ASP A 265 -1.48 2.88 33.47
CA ASP A 265 -1.71 4.05 34.34
C ASP A 265 -0.65 5.15 34.10
N ALA A 266 0.64 4.78 33.96
CA ALA A 266 1.70 5.73 33.63
C ALA A 266 1.53 6.37 32.24
N ILE A 267 0.93 5.66 31.28
CA ILE A 267 0.54 6.24 29.98
C ILE A 267 -0.66 7.18 30.16
N LEU A 268 -1.65 6.80 30.99
CA LEU A 268 -2.82 7.62 31.29
C LEU A 268 -2.44 9.00 31.85
N GLU A 269 -1.41 9.04 32.69
CA GLU A 269 -0.92 10.24 33.35
C GLU A 269 0.01 11.09 32.47
N SER A 270 0.36 10.62 31.28
CA SER A 270 1.25 11.35 30.38
C SER A 270 0.52 12.44 29.61
N GLU A 271 1.01 13.68 29.68
CA GLU A 271 0.54 14.82 28.87
C GLU A 271 0.77 14.62 27.35
N GLU A 272 1.50 13.56 26.95
CA GLU A 272 1.91 13.27 25.57
C GLU A 272 0.96 12.30 24.86
N ALA A 273 -0.19 11.96 25.47
CA ALA A 273 -1.17 11.06 24.89
C ALA A 273 -1.77 11.61 23.58
N SER A 274 -1.88 10.76 22.57
CA SER A 274 -2.46 11.10 21.25
C SER A 274 -3.53 10.10 20.81
N ILE A 275 -4.31 10.42 19.76
CA ILE A 275 -5.28 9.45 19.20
C ILE A 275 -4.57 8.24 18.58
N ASP A 276 -3.42 8.44 17.92
CA ASP A 276 -2.65 7.32 17.38
C ASP A 276 -2.15 6.39 18.51
N LEU A 277 -1.88 6.96 19.69
CA LEU A 277 -1.57 6.20 20.90
C LEU A 277 -2.79 5.43 21.41
N LEU A 278 -3.94 6.09 21.48
CA LEU A 278 -5.19 5.47 21.89
C LEU A 278 -5.53 4.26 21.02
N ASP A 279 -5.50 4.45 19.69
CA ASP A 279 -5.78 3.40 18.71
C ASP A 279 -4.91 2.17 18.96
N ASN A 280 -3.64 2.39 19.33
CA ASN A 280 -2.75 1.31 19.65
C ASN A 280 -3.05 0.62 21.00
N LEU A 281 -3.44 1.38 22.01
CA LEU A 281 -3.76 0.84 23.34
C LEU A 281 -5.13 0.22 23.41
N MET A 282 -6.04 0.59 22.51
CA MET A 282 -7.42 0.12 22.46
C MET A 282 -7.49 -1.36 22.77
N LEU A 283 -6.74 -2.22 22.06
CA LEU A 283 -6.76 -3.69 22.20
C LEU A 283 -6.48 -4.21 23.61
N SER A 284 -5.87 -3.41 24.48
CA SER A 284 -5.39 -3.82 25.80
C SER A 284 -6.14 -3.17 26.97
N VAL A 285 -7.01 -2.20 26.73
CA VAL A 285 -7.72 -1.43 27.77
C VAL A 285 -9.24 -1.57 27.67
N GLY A 286 -9.93 -1.36 28.80
CA GLY A 286 -11.39 -1.35 28.90
C GLY A 286 -12.01 -0.01 28.48
N GLU A 287 -13.34 0.02 28.41
CA GLU A 287 -14.11 1.21 27.99
C GLU A 287 -13.86 2.45 28.84
N GLU A 288 -13.87 2.27 30.16
CA GLU A 288 -13.68 3.37 31.12
C GLU A 288 -12.29 4.01 30.96
N GLU A 289 -11.26 3.20 30.74
CA GLU A 289 -9.91 3.68 30.51
C GLU A 289 -9.78 4.45 29.19
N VAL A 290 -10.42 3.97 28.11
CA VAL A 290 -10.42 4.68 26.82
C VAL A 290 -11.12 6.03 26.93
N LEU A 291 -12.26 6.08 27.62
CA LEU A 291 -13.00 7.33 27.84
C LEU A 291 -12.17 8.33 28.67
N LYS A 292 -11.50 7.86 29.72
CA LYS A 292 -10.59 8.70 30.53
C LYS A 292 -9.44 9.26 29.68
N LEU A 293 -8.77 8.40 28.91
CA LEU A 293 -7.70 8.82 28.01
C LEU A 293 -8.19 9.82 26.97
N PHE A 294 -9.33 9.57 26.36
CA PHE A 294 -9.87 10.46 25.35
C PHE A 294 -10.22 11.82 25.94
N SER A 295 -10.77 11.85 27.16
CA SER A 295 -11.08 13.09 27.87
C SER A 295 -9.85 13.92 28.27
N SER A 296 -8.66 13.30 28.36
CA SER A 296 -7.41 14.02 28.65
C SER A 296 -6.77 14.62 27.40
N ILE A 297 -7.21 14.23 26.19
CA ILE A 297 -6.70 14.81 24.94
C ILE A 297 -7.26 16.24 24.78
N PRO A 298 -6.39 17.27 24.66
CA PRO A 298 -6.85 18.63 24.43
C PRO A 298 -7.71 18.73 23.16
N GLN A 299 -8.81 19.49 23.20
CA GLN A 299 -9.62 19.79 22.01
C GLN A 299 -8.84 20.50 20.89
N THR A 300 -7.70 21.10 21.22
CA THR A 300 -6.77 21.74 20.28
C THR A 300 -5.81 20.77 19.60
N SER A 301 -5.74 19.52 20.06
CA SER A 301 -4.86 18.49 19.50
C SER A 301 -5.16 18.28 18.02
N ARG A 302 -4.12 18.41 17.19
CA ARG A 302 -4.23 18.14 15.75
C ARG A 302 -4.09 16.63 15.54
N PHE A 303 -5.09 16.05 14.92
CA PHE A 303 -5.05 14.67 14.47
C PHE A 303 -5.63 14.63 13.06
N SER A 304 -5.13 13.73 12.23
CA SER A 304 -5.67 13.56 10.88
C SER A 304 -7.06 12.94 10.97
N ALA A 305 -7.96 13.30 10.06
CA ALA A 305 -9.26 12.63 9.99
C ALA A 305 -9.13 11.15 9.68
N SER A 306 -8.09 10.73 8.94
CA SER A 306 -7.82 9.31 8.70
C SER A 306 -7.54 8.53 9.98
N SER A 307 -6.68 9.06 10.88
CA SER A 307 -6.41 8.47 12.19
C SER A 307 -7.68 8.39 13.03
N PHE A 308 -8.47 9.47 13.06
CA PHE A 308 -9.70 9.51 13.84
C PHE A 308 -10.79 8.58 13.30
N THR A 309 -10.89 8.43 11.98
CA THR A 309 -11.80 7.48 11.33
C THR A 309 -11.44 6.04 11.71
N SER A 310 -10.16 5.69 11.61
CA SER A 310 -9.66 4.36 12.04
C SER A 310 -10.01 4.10 13.51
N PHE A 311 -9.74 5.09 14.36
CA PHE A 311 -10.04 5.03 15.78
C PHE A 311 -11.54 4.82 16.06
N LEU A 312 -12.42 5.64 15.49
CA LEU A 312 -13.88 5.49 15.63
C LEU A 312 -14.36 4.13 15.13
N THR A 313 -13.82 3.63 14.01
CA THR A 313 -14.18 2.31 13.46
C THR A 313 -13.86 1.19 14.46
N GLN A 314 -12.70 1.25 15.11
CA GLN A 314 -12.34 0.30 16.16
C GLN A 314 -13.24 0.42 17.39
N LEU A 315 -13.59 1.65 17.81
CA LEU A 315 -14.51 1.88 18.93
C LEU A 315 -15.90 1.29 18.67
N ILE A 316 -16.45 1.48 17.46
CA ILE A 316 -17.77 0.94 17.07
C ILE A 316 -17.81 -0.57 17.19
N SER A 317 -16.72 -1.26 16.83
CA SER A 317 -16.66 -2.72 16.93
C SER A 317 -16.64 -3.26 18.37
N ARG A 318 -16.43 -2.38 19.37
CA ARG A 318 -16.13 -2.79 20.75
C ARG A 318 -17.07 -2.23 21.80
N PHE A 319 -17.57 -1.02 21.60
CA PHE A 319 -18.38 -0.33 22.58
C PHE A 319 -19.83 -0.22 22.10
N PRO A 320 -20.79 -0.25 23.03
CA PRO A 320 -22.17 0.01 22.68
C PRO A 320 -22.29 1.43 22.10
N PRO A 321 -23.15 1.68 21.10
CA PRO A 321 -23.16 2.97 20.42
C PRO A 321 -23.45 4.16 21.35
N SER A 322 -24.20 3.96 22.43
CA SER A 322 -24.45 4.99 23.44
C SER A 322 -23.18 5.57 24.06
N SER A 323 -22.12 4.77 24.18
CA SER A 323 -20.83 5.20 24.74
C SER A 323 -19.98 5.97 23.75
N LEU A 324 -20.36 6.00 22.47
CA LEU A 324 -19.62 6.69 21.42
C LEU A 324 -19.92 8.20 21.37
N HIS A 325 -20.95 8.66 22.06
CA HIS A 325 -21.43 10.04 21.99
C HIS A 325 -20.31 11.08 22.24
N SER A 326 -19.55 10.92 23.32
CA SER A 326 -18.48 11.86 23.69
C SER A 326 -17.35 11.94 22.64
N PHE A 327 -17.12 10.86 21.88
CA PHE A 327 -16.11 10.86 20.82
C PHE A 327 -16.57 11.68 19.61
N TYR A 328 -17.84 11.52 19.22
CA TYR A 328 -18.42 12.33 18.14
C TYR A 328 -18.56 13.80 18.56
N GLU A 329 -19.02 14.07 19.78
CA GLU A 329 -19.13 15.44 20.32
C GLU A 329 -17.79 16.17 20.29
N PHE A 330 -16.70 15.49 20.66
CA PHE A 330 -15.36 16.05 20.60
C PHE A 330 -14.92 16.48 19.19
N TYR A 331 -15.34 15.74 18.16
CA TYR A 331 -15.00 16.05 16.77
C TYR A 331 -15.98 17.01 16.09
N LEU A 332 -17.18 17.15 16.63
CA LEU A 332 -18.26 17.96 16.07
C LEU A 332 -17.86 19.40 15.69
N PRO A 333 -17.01 20.13 16.45
CA PRO A 333 -16.56 21.46 16.05
C PRO A 333 -15.74 21.51 14.74
N ARG A 334 -15.21 20.38 14.28
CA ARG A 334 -14.38 20.25 13.08
C ARG A 334 -15.11 19.64 11.90
N VAL A 335 -16.31 19.09 12.13
CA VAL A 335 -17.02 18.24 11.16
C VAL A 335 -17.28 18.92 9.81
N MET A 336 -17.50 20.25 9.78
CA MET A 336 -17.73 20.98 8.53
C MET A 336 -16.46 21.24 7.71
N ARG A 337 -15.27 21.16 8.34
CA ARG A 337 -13.99 21.25 7.62
C ARG A 337 -13.56 19.91 7.07
N ASP A 338 -13.95 18.83 7.74
CA ASP A 338 -13.61 17.46 7.35
C ASP A 338 -14.73 16.52 7.83
N PRO A 339 -15.74 16.26 6.99
CA PRO A 339 -16.87 15.42 7.37
C PRO A 339 -16.52 13.92 7.36
N SER A 340 -15.33 13.55 6.85
CA SER A 340 -15.00 12.17 6.51
C SER A 340 -15.09 11.17 7.66
N PRO A 341 -14.74 11.49 8.94
CA PRO A 341 -14.92 10.54 10.02
C PRO A 341 -16.39 10.20 10.24
N PHE A 342 -17.27 11.21 10.25
CA PHE A 342 -18.71 11.01 10.43
C PHE A 342 -19.31 10.23 9.26
N VAL A 343 -18.96 10.63 8.03
CA VAL A 343 -19.43 9.99 6.79
C VAL A 343 -19.08 8.50 6.76
N LYS A 344 -17.89 8.13 7.20
CA LYS A 344 -17.41 6.75 7.17
C LYS A 344 -17.89 5.91 8.36
N THR A 345 -18.12 6.50 9.53
CA THR A 345 -18.34 5.73 10.76
C THR A 345 -19.78 5.73 11.27
N LEU A 346 -20.59 6.78 11.04
CA LEU A 346 -21.99 6.77 11.47
C LEU A 346 -22.82 5.67 10.79
N PRO A 347 -22.66 5.38 9.48
CA PRO A 347 -23.39 4.28 8.84
C PRO A 347 -23.04 2.88 9.39
N LEU A 348 -21.94 2.74 10.14
CA LEU A 348 -21.57 1.48 10.78
C LEU A 348 -22.33 1.22 12.08
N ILE A 349 -23.10 2.22 12.56
CA ILE A 349 -23.90 2.14 13.77
C ILE A 349 -25.37 1.95 13.36
N ASP A 350 -25.93 0.78 13.64
CA ASP A 350 -27.33 0.49 13.36
C ASP A 350 -28.25 1.48 14.09
N ASN A 351 -29.13 2.13 13.32
CA ASN A 351 -30.08 3.13 13.81
C ASN A 351 -29.41 4.27 14.62
N TRP A 352 -28.22 4.73 14.20
CA TRP A 352 -27.46 5.76 14.91
C TRP A 352 -28.28 7.02 15.22
N THR A 353 -29.23 7.40 14.36
CA THR A 353 -30.13 8.53 14.56
C THR A 353 -31.02 8.40 15.80
N THR A 354 -31.31 7.16 16.23
CA THR A 354 -32.12 6.85 17.41
C THR A 354 -31.28 6.57 18.66
N VAL A 355 -30.05 6.07 18.49
CA VAL A 355 -29.16 5.76 19.63
C VAL A 355 -28.33 6.97 20.06
N LEU A 356 -28.02 7.86 19.12
CA LEU A 356 -27.26 9.09 19.32
C LEU A 356 -28.16 10.32 19.03
N VAL A 357 -29.30 10.40 19.71
CA VAL A 357 -30.35 11.41 19.42
C VAL A 357 -29.83 12.85 19.50
N ASP A 358 -29.04 13.16 20.54
CA ASP A 358 -28.51 14.51 20.73
C ASP A 358 -27.53 14.88 19.61
N LEU A 359 -26.66 13.93 19.21
CA LEU A 359 -25.75 14.11 18.07
C LEU A 359 -26.51 14.31 16.76
N HIS A 360 -27.57 13.52 16.54
CA HIS A 360 -28.42 13.64 15.35
C HIS A 360 -29.06 15.03 15.26
N SER A 361 -29.62 15.53 16.38
CA SER A 361 -30.21 16.87 16.44
C SER A 361 -29.18 17.97 16.18
N ASP A 362 -28.01 17.89 16.83
CA ASP A 362 -26.95 18.88 16.68
C ASP A 362 -26.34 18.88 15.27
N LEU A 363 -26.16 17.70 14.68
CA LEU A 363 -25.64 17.56 13.33
C LEU A 363 -26.62 18.12 12.31
N LEU A 364 -27.91 17.81 12.44
CA LEU A 364 -28.94 18.33 11.54
C LEU A 364 -29.02 19.86 11.60
N SER A 365 -29.05 20.44 12.80
CA SER A 365 -29.06 21.89 13.00
C SER A 365 -27.83 22.57 12.37
N ARG A 366 -26.64 21.95 12.48
CA ARG A 366 -25.43 22.43 11.83
C ARG A 366 -25.49 22.33 10.31
N ILE A 367 -26.03 21.24 9.76
CA ILE A 367 -26.24 21.08 8.32
C ILE A 367 -27.18 22.17 7.81
N GLU A 368 -28.35 22.34 8.45
CA GLU A 368 -29.35 23.34 8.05
C GLU A 368 -28.75 24.75 7.99
N SER A 369 -28.02 25.17 9.01
CA SER A 369 -27.35 26.48 9.03
C SER A 369 -26.19 26.61 8.04
N SER A 370 -25.48 25.51 7.75
CA SER A 370 -24.28 25.52 6.90
C SER A 370 -24.61 25.46 5.41
N LEU A 371 -25.79 24.96 5.02
CA LEU A 371 -26.29 25.01 3.63
C LEU A 371 -26.54 26.43 3.13
N GLU A 372 -26.73 27.39 4.04
CA GLU A 372 -26.87 28.82 3.71
C GLU A 372 -25.51 29.58 3.71
N SER A 373 -24.39 28.87 3.93
CA SER A 373 -23.06 29.48 3.94
C SER A 373 -22.72 30.09 2.59
N ASN A 374 -21.91 31.15 2.58
CA ASN A 374 -21.34 31.71 1.35
C ASN A 374 -20.17 30.86 0.80
N GLU A 375 -19.54 30.05 1.64
CA GLU A 375 -18.43 29.17 1.26
C GLU A 375 -18.98 27.85 0.71
N TRP A 376 -18.65 27.54 -0.54
CA TRP A 376 -19.17 26.35 -1.21
C TRP A 376 -18.65 25.05 -0.57
N GLU A 377 -17.42 25.06 -0.04
CA GLU A 377 -16.83 23.93 0.68
C GLU A 377 -17.62 23.58 1.95
N THR A 378 -18.16 24.60 2.62
CA THR A 378 -19.01 24.38 3.81
C THR A 378 -20.34 23.77 3.41
N ARG A 379 -20.94 24.22 2.30
CA ARG A 379 -22.19 23.63 1.77
C ARG A 379 -21.96 22.19 1.31
N ASP A 380 -20.88 21.93 0.59
CA ASP A 380 -20.46 20.60 0.14
C ASP A 380 -20.29 19.63 1.31
N SER A 381 -19.52 20.00 2.33
CA SER A 381 -19.38 19.20 3.56
C SER A 381 -20.72 18.93 4.26
N SER A 382 -21.63 19.89 4.23
CA SER A 382 -22.97 19.74 4.83
C SER A 382 -23.81 18.71 4.07
N LEU A 383 -23.74 18.72 2.74
CA LEU A 383 -24.39 17.73 1.89
C LEU A 383 -23.75 16.34 2.04
N GLU A 384 -22.42 16.25 2.14
CA GLU A 384 -21.72 14.99 2.42
C GLU A 384 -22.18 14.38 3.76
N LEU A 385 -22.32 15.20 4.80
CA LEU A 385 -22.88 14.74 6.08
C LEU A 385 -24.35 14.32 5.95
N LEU A 386 -25.12 14.96 5.08
CA LEU A 386 -26.52 14.59 4.86
C LEU A 386 -26.65 13.17 4.27
N ARG A 387 -25.63 12.66 3.56
CA ARG A 387 -25.60 11.28 3.03
C ARG A 387 -25.64 10.20 4.12
N VAL A 388 -25.22 10.52 5.36
CA VAL A 388 -25.26 9.54 6.47
C VAL A 388 -26.65 9.39 7.08
N PHE A 389 -27.57 10.29 6.73
CA PHE A 389 -28.94 10.20 7.21
C PHE A 389 -29.69 9.12 6.43
N PRO A 390 -30.53 8.29 7.09
CA PRO A 390 -31.32 7.28 6.40
C PRO A 390 -32.24 7.82 5.30
N SER A 391 -32.62 9.10 5.42
CA SER A 391 -33.42 9.84 4.45
C SER A 391 -33.16 11.33 4.63
N VAL A 392 -33.16 12.09 3.53
CA VAL A 392 -33.14 13.55 3.60
C VAL A 392 -34.42 14.05 4.29
N PRO A 393 -34.32 14.91 5.32
CA PRO A 393 -35.47 15.55 5.92
C PRO A 393 -36.27 16.38 4.90
N SER A 394 -37.59 16.25 4.89
CA SER A 394 -38.45 16.97 3.95
C SER A 394 -38.34 18.49 4.05
N SER A 395 -37.91 19.03 5.21
CA SER A 395 -37.61 20.45 5.41
C SER A 395 -36.49 20.96 4.51
N LEU A 396 -35.58 20.09 4.06
CA LEU A 396 -34.43 20.44 3.22
C LEU A 396 -34.71 20.31 1.73
N HIS A 397 -35.82 19.69 1.30
CA HIS A 397 -36.08 19.44 -0.12
C HIS A 397 -36.09 20.73 -0.97
N SER A 398 -36.74 21.79 -0.49
CA SER A 398 -36.75 23.08 -1.20
C SER A 398 -35.37 23.72 -1.28
N THR A 399 -34.56 23.57 -0.22
CA THR A 399 -33.18 24.05 -0.18
C THR A 399 -32.32 23.32 -1.22
N LEU A 400 -32.40 21.99 -1.28
CA LEU A 400 -31.66 21.19 -2.25
C LEU A 400 -32.05 21.52 -3.69
N LEU A 401 -33.35 21.69 -3.99
CA LEU A 401 -33.79 22.13 -5.32
C LEU A 401 -33.23 23.52 -5.70
N SER A 402 -33.17 24.44 -4.73
CA SER A 402 -32.56 25.74 -4.93
C SER A 402 -31.06 25.63 -5.22
N LEU A 403 -30.34 24.78 -4.48
CA LEU A 403 -28.91 24.53 -4.70
C LEU A 403 -28.65 23.97 -6.09
N ILE A 404 -29.38 22.93 -6.52
CA ILE A 404 -29.27 22.36 -7.88
C ILE A 404 -29.41 23.43 -8.96
N SER A 405 -30.35 24.37 -8.77
CA SER A 405 -30.68 25.35 -9.81
C SER A 405 -29.75 26.57 -9.83
N SER A 406 -29.04 26.87 -8.74
CA SER A 406 -28.41 28.19 -8.57
C SER A 406 -27.08 28.21 -7.83
N ASP A 407 -26.63 27.09 -7.25
CA ASP A 407 -25.33 27.07 -6.57
C ASP A 407 -24.20 27.26 -7.58
N PRO A 408 -23.21 28.14 -7.31
CA PRO A 408 -22.09 28.34 -8.21
C PRO A 408 -21.14 27.14 -8.29
N SER A 409 -21.17 26.22 -7.32
CA SER A 409 -20.30 25.04 -7.32
C SER A 409 -20.98 23.84 -7.98
N PRO A 410 -20.37 23.23 -9.02
CA PRO A 410 -20.91 22.03 -9.65
C PRO A 410 -20.95 20.84 -8.68
N TYR A 411 -20.01 20.75 -7.73
CA TYR A 411 -20.01 19.69 -6.72
C TYR A 411 -21.24 19.77 -5.80
N VAL A 412 -21.59 20.97 -5.35
CA VAL A 412 -22.78 21.20 -4.51
C VAL A 412 -24.06 20.89 -5.29
N ARG A 413 -24.15 21.30 -6.57
CA ARG A 413 -25.29 20.99 -7.44
C ARG A 413 -25.44 19.48 -7.66
N SER A 414 -24.37 18.81 -8.07
CA SER A 414 -24.33 17.36 -8.31
C SER A 414 -24.72 16.58 -7.07
N LEU A 415 -24.14 16.90 -5.92
CA LEU A 415 -24.41 16.18 -4.69
C LEU A 415 -25.83 16.44 -4.16
N SER A 416 -26.36 17.65 -4.32
CA SER A 416 -27.76 17.97 -4.01
C SER A 416 -28.72 17.15 -4.88
N LEU A 417 -28.39 17.00 -6.17
CA LEU A 417 -29.16 16.20 -7.12
C LEU A 417 -29.19 14.72 -6.71
N HIS A 418 -28.02 14.16 -6.38
CA HIS A 418 -27.87 12.80 -5.87
C HIS A 418 -28.69 12.55 -4.59
N LEU A 419 -28.63 13.47 -3.63
CA LEU A 419 -29.35 13.34 -2.35
C LEU A 419 -30.87 13.32 -2.54
N LEU A 420 -31.40 14.15 -3.45
CA LEU A 420 -32.82 14.15 -3.78
C LEU A 420 -33.24 12.90 -4.55
N SER A 421 -32.39 12.37 -5.43
CA SER A 421 -32.70 11.17 -6.21
C SER A 421 -32.84 9.93 -5.32
N LEU A 422 -32.05 9.84 -4.25
CA LEU A 422 -32.15 8.77 -3.26
C LEU A 422 -33.36 8.90 -2.33
N SER A 423 -33.71 10.13 -1.96
CA SER A 423 -34.72 10.37 -0.91
C SER A 423 -36.14 10.54 -1.45
N ASN A 424 -36.29 11.20 -2.60
CA ASN A 424 -37.60 11.49 -3.18
C ASN A 424 -37.50 11.71 -4.71
N PRO A 425 -37.17 10.67 -5.50
CA PRO A 425 -36.94 10.81 -6.94
C PRO A 425 -38.06 11.51 -7.74
N PRO A 426 -39.37 11.36 -7.41
CA PRO A 426 -40.44 12.08 -8.10
C PRO A 426 -40.32 13.61 -8.06
N ILE A 427 -39.63 14.18 -7.08
CA ILE A 427 -39.45 15.64 -6.98
C ILE A 427 -38.53 16.20 -8.08
N LEU A 428 -37.69 15.34 -8.67
CA LEU A 428 -36.73 15.70 -9.72
C LEU A 428 -37.31 15.58 -11.13
N ASP A 429 -38.53 15.04 -11.29
CA ASP A 429 -39.10 14.73 -12.61
C ASP A 429 -39.10 15.98 -13.52
N ASP A 430 -39.47 17.12 -12.97
CA ASP A 430 -39.55 18.38 -13.72
C ASP A 430 -38.19 19.06 -13.95
N SER A 431 -37.19 18.85 -13.09
CA SER A 431 -35.91 19.59 -13.12
C SER A 431 -34.75 18.81 -13.76
N ILE A 432 -34.79 17.48 -13.73
CA ILE A 432 -33.67 16.64 -14.18
C ILE A 432 -33.32 16.84 -15.67
N GLU A 433 -34.34 17.04 -16.52
CA GLU A 433 -34.12 17.28 -17.95
C GLU A 433 -33.45 18.63 -18.19
N GLU A 434 -33.82 19.64 -17.40
CA GLU A 434 -33.19 20.95 -17.48
C GLU A 434 -31.72 20.86 -17.06
N VAL A 435 -31.39 20.11 -16.00
CA VAL A 435 -30.01 19.86 -15.59
C VAL A 435 -29.22 19.19 -16.72
N VAL A 436 -29.70 18.06 -17.24
CA VAL A 436 -28.99 17.31 -18.31
C VAL A 436 -28.81 18.13 -19.59
N LEU A 437 -29.75 19.04 -19.91
CA LEU A 437 -29.69 19.81 -21.15
C LEU A 437 -28.96 21.15 -21.03
N LYS A 438 -28.95 21.77 -19.85
CA LYS A 438 -28.54 23.18 -19.70
C LYS A 438 -27.48 23.43 -18.64
N ASP A 439 -27.17 22.46 -17.78
CA ASP A 439 -26.10 22.66 -16.81
C ASP A 439 -24.77 22.85 -17.55
N ASP A 440 -24.03 23.87 -17.14
CA ASP A 440 -22.77 24.26 -17.76
C ASP A 440 -21.65 23.29 -17.44
N ASP A 441 -21.74 22.58 -16.31
CA ASP A 441 -20.71 21.63 -15.89
C ASP A 441 -21.09 20.18 -16.21
N HIS A 442 -20.17 19.48 -16.87
CA HIS A 442 -20.33 18.07 -17.21
C HIS A 442 -20.55 17.16 -16.00
N VAL A 443 -19.99 17.45 -14.82
CA VAL A 443 -20.15 16.61 -13.63
C VAL A 443 -21.62 16.56 -13.20
N VAL A 444 -22.31 17.70 -13.24
CA VAL A 444 -23.72 17.78 -12.87
C VAL A 444 -24.60 17.11 -13.93
N ARG A 445 -24.28 17.31 -15.22
CA ARG A 445 -24.97 16.61 -16.32
C ARG A 445 -24.80 15.10 -16.22
N LEU A 446 -23.59 14.62 -15.92
CA LEU A 446 -23.27 13.20 -15.74
C LEU A 446 -24.13 12.58 -14.65
N GLU A 447 -24.16 13.17 -13.46
CA GLU A 447 -25.01 12.73 -12.35
C GLU A 447 -26.50 12.70 -12.77
N GLY A 448 -26.96 13.74 -13.48
CA GLY A 448 -28.32 13.79 -13.98
C GLY A 448 -28.66 12.65 -14.96
N VAL A 449 -27.75 12.35 -15.87
CA VAL A 449 -27.89 11.24 -16.84
C VAL A 449 -27.87 9.90 -16.12
N GLU A 450 -26.99 9.71 -15.12
CA GLU A 450 -26.95 8.48 -14.32
C GLU A 450 -28.25 8.26 -13.55
N ILE A 451 -28.79 9.28 -12.90
CA ILE A 451 -30.09 9.21 -12.20
C ILE A 451 -31.22 8.79 -13.15
N ILE A 452 -31.27 9.36 -14.37
CA ILE A 452 -32.27 8.96 -15.37
C ILE A 452 -32.14 7.48 -15.71
N LEU A 453 -30.90 6.98 -15.88
CA LEU A 453 -30.62 5.57 -16.15
C LEU A 453 -31.06 4.67 -15.00
N GLU A 454 -30.66 4.99 -13.77
CA GLU A 454 -30.95 4.21 -12.57
C GLU A 454 -32.44 4.14 -12.26
N MET A 455 -33.15 5.26 -12.40
CA MET A 455 -34.60 5.34 -12.18
C MET A 455 -35.41 4.72 -13.32
N LYS A 456 -34.75 4.29 -14.41
CA LYS A 456 -35.36 3.70 -15.60
C LYS A 456 -36.47 4.59 -16.20
N TRP A 457 -36.26 5.91 -16.22
CA TRP A 457 -37.19 6.87 -16.82
C TRP A 457 -37.14 6.82 -18.36
N ARG A 458 -37.70 5.74 -18.93
CA ARG A 458 -37.62 5.40 -20.36
C ARG A 458 -38.09 6.53 -21.28
N GLU A 459 -39.14 7.26 -20.91
CA GLU A 459 -39.62 8.40 -21.69
C GLU A 459 -38.56 9.51 -21.78
N LYS A 460 -37.85 9.80 -20.69
CA LYS A 460 -36.77 10.78 -20.68
C LYS A 460 -35.54 10.29 -21.43
N MET A 461 -35.15 9.02 -21.24
CA MET A 461 -34.06 8.40 -22.02
C MET A 461 -34.33 8.54 -23.51
N GLU A 462 -35.54 8.20 -23.95
CA GLU A 462 -35.90 8.25 -25.36
C GLU A 462 -35.75 9.65 -25.96
N ARG A 463 -36.06 10.70 -25.18
CA ARG A 463 -35.90 12.09 -25.60
C ARG A 463 -34.45 12.57 -25.56
N LEU A 464 -33.69 12.17 -24.55
CA LEU A 464 -32.38 12.77 -24.24
C LEU A 464 -31.19 12.05 -24.89
N ILE A 465 -31.29 10.75 -25.20
CA ILE A 465 -30.18 9.97 -25.79
C ILE A 465 -29.48 10.70 -26.95
N PRO A 466 -30.19 11.26 -27.96
CA PRO A 466 -29.53 11.96 -29.05
C PRO A 466 -28.68 13.14 -28.59
N THR A 467 -29.13 13.87 -27.57
CA THR A 467 -28.37 15.00 -26.98
C THR A 467 -27.20 14.50 -26.16
N ILE A 468 -27.40 13.47 -25.33
CA ILE A 468 -26.37 12.86 -24.48
C ILE A 468 -25.20 12.31 -25.33
N LEU A 469 -25.47 11.69 -26.48
CA LEU A 469 -24.42 11.17 -27.36
C LEU A 469 -23.63 12.28 -28.08
N MET A 470 -24.20 13.48 -28.16
CA MET A 470 -23.56 14.69 -28.67
C MET A 470 -22.84 15.50 -27.58
N ASP A 471 -22.88 15.07 -26.31
CA ASP A 471 -22.15 15.76 -25.24
C ASP A 471 -20.64 15.76 -25.55
N GLU A 472 -19.92 16.77 -25.07
CA GLU A 472 -18.48 16.87 -25.24
C GLU A 472 -17.73 15.90 -24.31
N ASP A 473 -18.35 15.53 -23.19
CA ASP A 473 -17.76 14.62 -22.23
C ASP A 473 -17.97 13.14 -22.62
N ARG A 474 -16.87 12.39 -22.68
CA ARG A 474 -16.89 10.98 -23.09
C ARG A 474 -17.68 10.09 -22.12
N GLU A 475 -17.61 10.35 -20.82
CA GLU A 475 -18.28 9.52 -19.81
C GLU A 475 -19.80 9.63 -19.95
N ILE A 476 -20.32 10.85 -20.12
CA ILE A 476 -21.74 11.11 -20.42
C ILE A 476 -22.20 10.32 -21.65
N ARG A 477 -21.41 10.38 -22.74
CA ARG A 477 -21.72 9.64 -23.97
C ARG A 477 -21.73 8.13 -23.77
N VAL A 478 -20.82 7.59 -22.96
CA VAL A 478 -20.78 6.16 -22.59
C VAL A 478 -22.02 5.77 -21.78
N ILE A 479 -22.52 6.62 -20.87
CA ILE A 479 -23.81 6.37 -20.21
C ILE A 479 -24.96 6.41 -21.21
N GLY A 480 -24.93 7.32 -22.20
CA GLY A 480 -25.85 7.32 -23.34
C GLY A 480 -25.89 5.98 -24.09
N LEU A 481 -24.74 5.34 -24.31
CA LEU A 481 -24.68 3.98 -24.89
C LEU A 481 -25.31 2.92 -23.98
N LYS A 482 -25.14 3.03 -22.65
CA LYS A 482 -25.82 2.14 -21.69
C LYS A 482 -27.34 2.34 -21.74
N MET A 483 -27.82 3.58 -21.86
CA MET A 483 -29.26 3.86 -22.05
C MET A 483 -29.78 3.25 -23.35
N ILE A 484 -29.05 3.38 -24.47
CA ILE A 484 -29.41 2.72 -25.73
C ILE A 484 -29.55 1.21 -25.53
N ARG A 485 -28.62 0.58 -24.81
CA ARG A 485 -28.67 -0.87 -24.55
C ARG A 485 -29.94 -1.26 -23.78
N GLU A 486 -30.31 -0.49 -22.76
CA GLU A 486 -31.56 -0.69 -22.00
C GLU A 486 -32.81 -0.50 -22.89
N MET A 487 -32.75 0.47 -23.81
CA MET A 487 -33.84 0.76 -24.74
C MET A 487 -33.95 -0.25 -25.90
N MET A 488 -32.85 -0.89 -26.30
CA MET A 488 -32.83 -1.98 -27.30
C MET A 488 -33.46 -3.28 -26.78
N GLY A 489 -33.68 -3.41 -25.47
CA GLY A 489 -34.47 -4.52 -24.92
C GLY A 489 -35.96 -4.47 -25.32
N ASP A 490 -36.42 -3.35 -25.87
CA ASP A 490 -37.74 -3.21 -26.49
C ASP A 490 -37.65 -3.53 -27.99
N GLU A 491 -38.13 -4.71 -28.39
CA GLU A 491 -38.07 -5.22 -29.77
C GLU A 491 -38.70 -4.24 -30.78
N GLU A 492 -39.74 -3.49 -30.39
CA GLU A 492 -40.41 -2.53 -31.27
C GLU A 492 -39.51 -1.32 -31.59
N LYS A 493 -38.56 -1.00 -30.69
CA LYS A 493 -37.68 0.16 -30.80
C LYS A 493 -36.22 -0.19 -31.11
N GLU A 494 -35.85 -1.47 -31.11
CA GLU A 494 -34.47 -1.92 -31.38
C GLU A 494 -33.92 -1.33 -32.70
N TRP A 495 -34.73 -1.36 -33.76
CA TRP A 495 -34.37 -0.78 -35.06
C TRP A 495 -33.96 0.70 -34.95
N LYS A 496 -34.73 1.51 -34.22
CA LYS A 496 -34.47 2.95 -34.03
C LYS A 496 -33.10 3.17 -33.40
N TRP A 497 -32.80 2.41 -32.35
CA TRP A 497 -31.56 2.56 -31.59
C TRP A 497 -30.34 1.99 -32.33
N ARG A 498 -30.51 0.93 -33.12
CA ARG A 498 -29.46 0.48 -34.05
C ARG A 498 -29.12 1.55 -35.08
N GLN A 499 -30.11 2.26 -35.62
CA GLN A 499 -29.87 3.37 -36.54
C GLN A 499 -29.09 4.50 -35.86
N GLU A 500 -29.42 4.81 -34.60
CA GLU A 500 -28.67 5.82 -33.84
C GLU A 500 -27.21 5.37 -33.62
N LEU A 501 -26.96 4.12 -33.19
CA LEU A 501 -25.61 3.57 -33.03
C LEU A 501 -24.77 3.66 -34.31
N MET A 502 -25.36 3.40 -35.48
CA MET A 502 -24.63 3.47 -36.76
C MET A 502 -24.08 4.87 -37.05
N ARG A 503 -24.68 5.94 -36.51
CA ARG A 503 -24.18 7.32 -36.65
C ARG A 503 -22.86 7.53 -35.89
N TRP A 504 -22.62 6.75 -34.84
CA TRP A 504 -21.49 6.86 -33.93
C TRP A 504 -20.45 5.75 -34.12
N ARG A 505 -20.61 4.89 -35.14
CA ARG A 505 -19.71 3.75 -35.41
C ARG A 505 -18.26 4.14 -35.64
N GLU A 506 -18.04 5.27 -36.31
CA GLU A 506 -16.71 5.80 -36.67
C GLU A 506 -16.25 6.91 -35.71
N ASP A 507 -16.96 7.11 -34.60
CA ASP A 507 -16.57 8.10 -33.60
C ASP A 507 -15.20 7.76 -32.98
N SER A 508 -14.35 8.77 -32.79
CA SER A 508 -12.99 8.58 -32.26
C SER A 508 -12.96 8.08 -30.83
N ASP A 509 -13.99 8.41 -30.04
CA ASP A 509 -13.95 8.26 -28.58
C ASP A 509 -14.79 7.08 -28.10
N ILE A 510 -15.96 6.89 -28.72
CA ILE A 510 -16.91 5.82 -28.36
C ILE A 510 -17.12 4.79 -29.47
N GLY A 511 -16.51 4.96 -30.65
CA GLY A 511 -16.76 4.09 -31.82
C GLY A 511 -16.38 2.63 -31.60
N ARG A 512 -15.38 2.35 -30.75
CA ARG A 512 -15.00 0.97 -30.39
C ARG A 512 -16.13 0.27 -29.62
N GLU A 513 -16.67 0.92 -28.60
CA GLU A 513 -17.78 0.44 -27.78
C GLU A 513 -19.05 0.28 -28.63
N VAL A 514 -19.28 1.19 -29.57
CA VAL A 514 -20.37 1.09 -30.57
C VAL A 514 -20.18 -0.14 -31.47
N ARG A 515 -18.97 -0.36 -32.03
CA ARG A 515 -18.64 -1.54 -32.87
C ARG A 515 -18.84 -2.85 -32.13
N GLU A 516 -18.48 -2.90 -30.85
CA GLU A 516 -18.76 -4.05 -29.98
C GLU A 516 -20.27 -4.26 -29.81
N MET A 517 -21.03 -3.19 -29.53
CA MET A 517 -22.49 -3.27 -29.37
C MET A 517 -23.24 -3.71 -30.63
N ILE A 518 -22.69 -3.43 -31.82
CA ILE A 518 -23.27 -3.91 -33.10
C ILE A 518 -22.70 -5.27 -33.56
N GLY A 519 -21.68 -5.83 -32.88
CA GLY A 519 -21.21 -7.22 -33.04
C GLY A 519 -19.94 -7.45 -33.86
N GLU A 520 -18.99 -6.51 -33.92
CA GLU A 520 -17.69 -6.68 -34.64
C GLU A 520 -16.62 -7.42 -33.77
N LYS A 521 -15.74 -8.28 -34.35
CA LYS A 521 -14.77 -9.19 -33.63
C LYS A 521 -13.39 -8.55 -33.31
N LYS A 522 -12.69 -9.06 -32.27
CA LYS A 522 -11.35 -8.65 -31.72
C LYS A 522 -10.22 -9.64 -32.14
N GLU A 523 -8.96 -9.22 -32.37
CA GLU A 523 -7.78 -10.09 -32.73
C GLU A 523 -6.76 -10.28 -31.55
N GLU A 524 -6.09 -11.46 -31.39
CA GLU A 524 -5.15 -11.84 -30.26
C GLU A 524 -3.82 -12.55 -30.73
N LYS A 525 -2.67 -12.44 -29.99
CA LYS A 525 -1.34 -13.15 -30.18
C LYS A 525 -0.66 -13.52 -28.81
N GLU A 526 0.15 -14.60 -28.70
CA GLU A 526 0.74 -15.23 -27.47
C GLU A 526 1.99 -14.52 -26.83
N LYS A 527 2.19 -14.65 -25.50
CA LYS A 527 2.92 -13.68 -24.62
C LYS A 527 4.38 -13.99 -24.20
N GLY A 528 4.90 -15.21 -24.41
CA GLY A 528 6.18 -15.66 -23.80
C GLY A 528 7.43 -15.41 -24.64
N GLU A 529 7.41 -15.81 -25.91
CA GLU A 529 8.49 -15.54 -26.88
C GLU A 529 8.61 -14.03 -27.15
N ASP A 530 7.48 -13.32 -27.12
CA ASP A 530 7.40 -11.86 -27.22
C ASP A 530 8.24 -11.16 -26.12
N LEU A 531 8.34 -11.71 -24.91
CA LEU A 531 9.11 -11.11 -23.82
C LEU A 531 10.63 -11.24 -24.02
N MET A 532 11.13 -12.39 -24.50
CA MET A 532 12.57 -12.57 -24.79
C MET A 532 12.98 -11.81 -26.06
N GLU A 533 12.14 -11.82 -27.10
CA GLU A 533 12.34 -10.97 -28.27
C GLU A 533 12.29 -9.49 -27.89
N THR A 534 11.39 -9.08 -26.99
CA THR A 534 11.35 -7.70 -26.46
C THR A 534 12.61 -7.36 -25.65
N LEU A 535 13.12 -8.27 -24.80
CA LEU A 535 14.37 -8.05 -24.06
C LEU A 535 15.53 -7.84 -25.03
N ILE A 536 15.72 -8.78 -25.97
CA ILE A 536 16.82 -8.74 -26.94
C ILE A 536 16.68 -7.50 -27.84
N ALA A 537 15.49 -7.22 -28.37
CA ALA A 537 15.24 -6.04 -29.20
C ALA A 537 15.49 -4.73 -28.46
N SER A 538 15.10 -4.64 -27.18
CA SER A 538 15.35 -3.45 -26.34
C SER A 538 16.84 -3.24 -26.06
N LEU A 539 17.63 -4.32 -26.01
CA LEU A 539 19.09 -4.26 -25.85
C LEU A 539 19.80 -3.93 -27.18
N SER A 540 19.38 -4.55 -28.30
CA SER A 540 19.99 -4.34 -29.62
C SER A 540 19.75 -2.93 -30.17
N LEU A 541 18.58 -2.33 -29.91
CA LEU A 541 18.23 -0.97 -30.34
C LEU A 541 19.10 0.13 -29.73
N HIS A 542 19.90 -0.16 -28.70
CA HIS A 542 20.70 0.84 -27.98
C HIS A 542 22.21 0.59 -28.08
N SER A 543 22.64 -0.39 -28.88
CA SER A 543 24.07 -0.65 -29.12
C SER A 543 24.72 0.34 -30.10
N GLU A 544 23.94 1.13 -30.86
CA GLU A 544 24.47 2.07 -31.86
C GLU A 544 24.49 3.55 -31.42
N ASP A 545 23.80 3.94 -30.34
CA ASP A 545 23.80 5.33 -29.84
C ASP A 545 23.68 5.36 -28.31
N ILE A 546 24.80 5.25 -27.61
CA ILE A 546 24.89 5.65 -26.18
C ILE A 546 25.66 6.96 -26.13
N ASP A 547 24.94 8.07 -26.29
CA ASP A 547 25.37 9.36 -25.76
C ASP A 547 25.15 9.30 -24.23
N CYS A 548 26.23 9.02 -23.50
CA CYS A 548 26.25 9.08 -22.04
C CYS A 548 26.01 10.52 -21.58
N TYR A 549 24.94 10.77 -20.83
CA TYR A 549 24.79 11.92 -19.95
C TYR A 549 24.83 11.48 -18.49
#